data_AF-A0A7C7V1L1-F1
#
_entry.id   AF-A0A7C7V1L1-F1
#
_cell.length_a   1.000
_cell.length_b   1.000
_cell.length_c   1.000
_cell.angle_alpha   90.00
_cell.angle_beta   90.00
_cell.angle_gamma   90.00
#
_symmetry.space_group_name_H-M   'P 1'
#
loop_
_entity.id
_entity.type
_entity.pdbx_description
1 polymer ?
#
loop_
_entity_poly.entity_id
_entity_poly.type
_entity_poly.pdbx_seq_one_letter_code
_entity_poly.pdbx_strand_id
1 'polypeptide(L)'
;MRILAIGDIIGKPGRKALREFLPKLKEEIAYDVVIANVENAAGGFGLTRKVYEELMDMGVDIMTSGNHIWDKKEIYQFIDDTENLLRPANYPEGVPGRGYGVFKKNGIKFAVINLMGRVFMDYNLENPFKVF
;
A
#
# COMPACT_ATOMS: atom_id res chain seq x y z
N MET A 1 -3.39 19.25 -7.17
CA MET A 1 -2.90 18.04 -6.49
C MET A 1 -2.76 16.93 -7.51
N ARG A 2 -1.54 16.43 -7.71
CA ARG A 2 -1.21 15.33 -8.63
C ARG A 2 -0.83 14.10 -7.80
N ILE A 3 -1.46 12.96 -8.10
CA ILE A 3 -1.17 11.69 -7.43
C ILE A 3 -0.41 10.80 -8.40
N LEU A 4 0.75 10.31 -7.98
CA LEU A 4 1.47 9.23 -8.65
C LEU A 4 1.07 7.91 -7.99
N ALA A 5 0.40 7.04 -8.75
CA ALA A 5 0.07 5.68 -8.32
C ALA A 5 1.05 4.69 -8.95
N ILE A 6 1.74 3.93 -8.10
CA ILE A 6 2.73 2.93 -8.48
C ILE A 6 2.11 1.55 -8.25
N GLY A 7 2.19 0.70 -9.27
CA GLY A 7 1.76 -0.69 -9.16
C GLY A 7 2.65 -1.50 -8.22
N ASP A 8 2.48 -2.80 -8.26
CA ASP A 8 3.16 -3.76 -7.39
C ASP A 8 4.68 -3.59 -7.37
N ILE A 9 5.21 -3.28 -6.19
CA ILE A 9 6.65 -3.30 -5.93
C ILE A 9 7.05 -4.74 -5.63
N ILE A 10 7.74 -5.38 -6.58
CA ILE A 10 8.13 -6.79 -6.46
C ILE A 10 9.58 -6.90 -5.98
N GLY A 11 9.75 -7.29 -4.72
CA GLY A 11 11.03 -7.65 -4.11
C GLY A 11 12.13 -6.59 -4.24
N LYS A 12 13.40 -7.05 -4.15
CA LYS A 12 14.57 -6.18 -4.26
C LYS A 12 14.66 -5.44 -5.60
N PRO A 13 14.34 -6.05 -6.76
CA PRO A 13 14.35 -5.35 -8.04
C PRO A 13 13.37 -4.17 -8.08
N GLY A 14 12.12 -4.37 -7.63
CA GLY A 14 11.11 -3.31 -7.58
C GLY A 14 11.54 -2.14 -6.69
N ARG A 15 12.07 -2.43 -5.50
CA ARG A 15 12.57 -1.37 -4.60
C ARG A 15 13.78 -0.62 -5.16
N LYS A 16 14.66 -1.29 -5.90
CA LYS A 16 15.76 -0.62 -6.61
C LYS A 16 15.27 0.30 -7.71
N ALA A 17 14.32 -0.17 -8.53
CA ALA A 17 13.73 0.65 -9.58
C ALA A 17 13.05 1.89 -8.98
N LEU A 18 12.28 1.71 -7.90
CA LEU A 18 11.66 2.82 -7.20
C LEU A 18 12.69 3.85 -6.72
N ARG A 19 13.75 3.40 -6.04
CA ARG A 19 14.83 4.27 -5.53
C ARG A 19 15.49 5.08 -6.65
N GLU A 20 15.65 4.49 -7.82
CA GLU A 20 16.31 5.13 -8.96
C GLU A 20 15.40 6.12 -9.70
N PHE A 21 14.14 5.74 -9.95
CA PHE A 21 13.26 6.47 -10.87
C PHE A 21 12.31 7.44 -10.16
N LEU A 22 11.95 7.21 -8.90
CA LEU A 22 10.99 8.07 -8.19
C LEU A 22 11.44 9.54 -8.08
N PRO A 23 12.73 9.85 -7.81
CA PRO A 23 13.22 11.23 -7.83
C PRO A 23 13.19 11.86 -9.23
N LYS A 24 13.54 11.08 -10.28
CA LYS A 24 13.51 11.56 -11.68
C LYS A 24 12.08 11.92 -12.10
N LEU A 25 11.11 11.07 -11.74
CA LEU A 25 9.69 11.34 -11.97
C LEU A 25 9.20 12.58 -11.21
N LYS A 26 9.78 12.88 -10.04
CA LYS A 26 9.42 14.11 -9.31
C LYS A 26 9.76 15.35 -10.12
N GLU A 27 10.92 15.36 -10.76
CA GLU A 27 11.37 16.45 -11.62
C GLU A 27 10.55 16.57 -12.90
N GLU A 28 10.17 15.43 -13.51
CA GLU A 28 9.47 15.39 -14.79
C GLU A 28 7.98 15.77 -14.68
N ILE A 29 7.26 15.17 -13.73
CA ILE A 29 5.79 15.28 -13.66
C ILE A 29 5.27 16.02 -12.43
N ALA A 30 6.16 16.41 -11.49
CA ALA A 30 5.84 17.22 -10.32
C ALA A 30 4.62 16.71 -9.52
N TYR A 31 4.62 15.41 -9.17
CA TYR A 31 3.55 14.83 -8.33
C TYR A 31 3.56 15.40 -6.91
N ASP A 32 2.42 15.39 -6.21
CA ASP A 32 2.30 15.85 -4.82
C ASP A 32 2.28 14.69 -3.82
N VAL A 33 1.71 13.55 -4.22
CA VAL A 33 1.50 12.37 -3.38
C VAL A 33 1.90 11.12 -4.16
N VAL A 34 2.60 10.20 -3.52
CA VAL A 34 2.95 8.88 -4.03
C VAL A 34 2.13 7.82 -3.29
N ILE A 35 1.36 7.03 -4.04
CA ILE A 35 0.67 5.84 -3.55
C ILE A 35 1.34 4.63 -4.22
N ALA A 36 1.71 3.60 -3.46
CA ALA A 36 2.30 2.39 -4.04
C ALA A 36 1.64 1.12 -3.51
N ASN A 37 1.49 0.09 -4.36
CA ASN A 37 1.14 -1.26 -3.90
C ASN A 37 2.42 -1.98 -3.42
N VAL A 38 2.44 -2.39 -2.15
CA VAL A 38 3.60 -2.99 -1.49
C VAL A 38 3.42 -4.47 -1.16
N GLU A 39 2.37 -5.13 -1.66
CA GLU A 39 2.04 -6.50 -1.29
C GLU A 39 3.14 -7.53 -1.61
N ASN A 40 4.04 -7.22 -2.55
CA ASN A 40 5.12 -8.09 -3.00
C ASN A 40 6.52 -7.55 -2.59
N ALA A 41 6.57 -6.53 -1.74
CA ALA A 41 7.78 -5.75 -1.52
C ALA A 41 8.87 -6.52 -0.75
N ALA A 42 8.53 -7.44 0.15
CA ALA A 42 9.48 -8.17 0.98
C ALA A 42 9.83 -9.55 0.42
N GLY A 43 10.78 -9.58 -0.53
CA GLY A 43 11.28 -10.85 -1.09
C GLY A 43 10.28 -11.53 -2.02
N GLY A 44 9.36 -10.76 -2.61
CA GLY A 44 8.36 -11.23 -3.58
C GLY A 44 6.95 -11.38 -3.01
N PHE A 45 6.80 -11.50 -1.68
CA PHE A 45 5.51 -11.73 -1.02
C PHE A 45 5.48 -11.11 0.38
N GLY A 46 4.46 -10.29 0.65
CA GLY A 46 4.25 -9.57 1.89
C GLY A 46 5.17 -8.36 2.11
N LEU A 47 5.12 -7.83 3.32
CA LEU A 47 5.83 -6.63 3.74
C LEU A 47 6.47 -6.85 5.12
N THR A 48 7.71 -6.39 5.28
CA THR A 48 8.41 -6.34 6.57
C THR A 48 8.50 -4.89 7.06
N ARG A 49 8.60 -4.65 8.37
CA ARG A 49 8.77 -3.32 8.97
C ARG A 49 9.97 -2.58 8.38
N LYS A 50 11.08 -3.29 8.20
CA LYS A 50 12.28 -2.75 7.54
C LYS A 50 12.01 -2.29 6.11
N VAL A 51 11.22 -3.04 5.34
CA VAL A 51 10.89 -2.68 3.95
C VAL A 51 9.87 -1.55 3.90
N TYR A 52 8.89 -1.55 4.81
CA TYR A 52 7.95 -0.45 5.01
C TYR A 52 8.71 0.86 5.28
N GLU A 53 9.62 0.87 6.26
CA GLU A 53 10.46 2.04 6.59
C GLU A 53 11.34 2.46 5.40
N GLU A 54 11.95 1.49 4.71
CA GLU A 54 12.73 1.76 3.49
C GLU A 54 11.89 2.49 2.41
N LEU A 55 10.63 2.10 2.21
CA LEU A 55 9.75 2.71 1.21
C LEU A 55 9.24 4.09 1.65
N MET A 56 9.00 4.29 2.94
CA MET A 56 8.71 5.61 3.52
C MET A 56 9.86 6.58 3.25
N ASP A 57 11.09 6.16 3.50
CA ASP A 57 12.30 6.97 3.29
C ASP A 57 12.52 7.32 1.82
N MET A 58 12.02 6.49 0.88
CA MET A 58 12.05 6.80 -0.56
C MET A 58 11.00 7.85 -0.97
N GLY A 59 10.06 8.20 -0.09
CA GLY A 59 9.00 9.18 -0.37
C GLY A 59 7.68 8.56 -0.83
N VAL A 60 7.41 7.29 -0.51
CA VAL A 60 6.06 6.73 -0.67
C VAL A 60 5.18 7.27 0.46
N ASP A 61 4.19 8.11 0.13
CA ASP A 61 3.31 8.71 1.13
C ASP A 61 2.28 7.70 1.68
N ILE A 62 1.72 6.84 0.83
CA ILE A 62 0.64 5.90 1.19
C ILE A 62 0.91 4.54 0.55
N MET A 63 0.76 3.48 1.33
CA MET A 63 0.98 2.10 0.92
C MET A 63 -0.34 1.35 0.87
N THR A 64 -0.68 0.85 -0.30
CA THR A 64 -1.73 -0.15 -0.49
C THR A 64 -1.10 -1.53 -0.57
N SER A 65 -1.90 -2.58 -0.47
CA SER A 65 -1.46 -3.97 -0.49
C SER A 65 -2.51 -4.85 -1.17
N GLY A 66 -2.44 -6.16 -1.00
CA GLY A 66 -3.36 -7.10 -1.62
C GLY A 66 -3.41 -8.43 -0.87
N ASN A 67 -3.46 -9.53 -1.59
CA ASN A 67 -3.57 -10.86 -1.01
C ASN A 67 -2.32 -11.27 -0.22
N HIS A 68 -1.14 -10.76 -0.59
CA HIS A 68 0.11 -11.18 0.04
C HIS A 68 0.45 -10.43 1.34
N ILE A 69 -0.39 -9.50 1.81
CA ILE A 69 -0.10 -8.68 2.99
C ILE A 69 0.21 -9.51 4.25
N TRP A 70 -0.35 -10.73 4.37
CA TRP A 70 -0.20 -11.60 5.54
C TRP A 70 0.97 -12.60 5.48
N ASP A 71 1.73 -12.63 4.38
CA ASP A 71 2.77 -13.65 4.15
C ASP A 71 4.00 -13.46 5.04
N LYS A 72 4.25 -12.24 5.51
CA LYS A 72 5.26 -11.94 6.53
C LYS A 72 4.58 -11.79 7.89
N LYS A 73 4.78 -12.75 8.79
CA LYS A 73 4.11 -12.78 10.11
C LYS A 73 4.41 -11.57 11.00
N GLU A 74 5.50 -10.85 10.74
CA GLU A 74 5.78 -9.60 11.46
C GLU A 74 4.77 -8.47 11.15
N ILE A 75 4.00 -8.55 10.06
CA ILE A 75 3.00 -7.53 9.70
C ILE A 75 1.99 -7.30 10.83
N TYR A 76 1.61 -8.37 11.53
CA TYR A 76 0.68 -8.34 12.66
C TYR A 76 1.20 -7.51 13.84
N GLN A 77 2.51 -7.27 13.91
CA GLN A 77 3.14 -6.50 14.99
C GLN A 77 3.12 -5.00 14.73
N PHE A 78 2.77 -4.54 13.53
CA PHE A 78 2.87 -3.11 13.20
C PHE A 78 1.79 -2.55 12.31
N ILE A 79 0.97 -3.37 11.63
CA ILE A 79 -0.03 -2.86 10.70
C ILE A 79 -1.03 -1.89 11.36
N ASP A 80 -1.40 -2.15 12.62
CA ASP A 80 -2.30 -1.28 13.40
C ASP A 80 -1.63 0.04 13.86
N ASP A 81 -0.30 0.05 13.97
CA ASP A 81 0.48 1.22 14.37
C ASP A 81 0.79 2.16 13.20
N THR A 82 0.39 1.78 11.98
CA THR A 82 0.67 2.54 10.75
C THR A 82 -0.58 3.19 10.19
N GLU A 83 -0.55 4.51 9.99
CA GLU A 83 -1.72 5.26 9.50
C GLU A 83 -1.88 5.22 7.98
N ASN A 84 -0.80 4.97 7.26
CA ASN A 84 -0.73 5.06 5.80
C ASN A 84 -0.49 3.71 5.10
N LEU A 85 -0.58 2.58 5.82
CA LEU A 85 -0.59 1.24 5.25
C LEU A 85 -2.02 0.67 5.25
N LEU A 86 -2.51 0.36 4.06
CA LEU A 86 -3.89 -0.08 3.83
C LEU A 86 -3.90 -1.52 3.33
N ARG A 87 -4.62 -2.39 4.06
CA ARG A 87 -5.01 -3.74 3.62
C ARG A 87 -6.33 -3.70 2.87
N PRO A 88 -6.71 -4.71 2.08
CA PRO A 88 -8.03 -4.76 1.45
C PRO A 88 -9.17 -4.55 2.48
N ALA A 89 -10.07 -3.61 2.22
CA ALA A 89 -11.14 -3.23 3.14
C ALA A 89 -12.18 -4.34 3.32
N ASN A 90 -12.36 -5.20 2.32
CA ASN A 90 -13.31 -6.30 2.31
C ASN A 90 -12.83 -7.60 2.98
N TYR A 91 -11.81 -7.53 3.85
CA TYR A 91 -11.61 -8.59 4.83
C TYR A 91 -12.73 -8.56 5.88
N PRO A 92 -13.11 -9.71 6.47
CA PRO A 92 -14.09 -9.77 7.55
C PRO A 92 -13.75 -8.87 8.75
N GLU A 93 -14.75 -8.59 9.58
CA GLU A 93 -14.57 -7.84 10.81
C GLU A 93 -13.55 -8.51 11.75
N GLY A 94 -12.76 -7.71 12.46
CA GLY A 94 -11.72 -8.18 13.37
C GLY A 94 -10.35 -8.44 12.74
N VAL A 95 -10.22 -8.33 11.41
CA VAL A 95 -8.91 -8.43 10.74
C VAL A 95 -8.09 -7.14 10.97
N PRO A 96 -6.82 -7.25 11.45
CA PRO A 96 -5.95 -6.11 11.75
C PRO A 96 -5.76 -5.12 10.58
N GLY A 97 -5.30 -3.93 10.91
CA GLY A 97 -5.05 -2.86 9.96
C GLY A 97 -6.31 -2.21 9.41
N ARG A 98 -6.12 -1.28 8.49
CA ARG A 98 -7.18 -0.41 7.95
C ARG A 98 -7.43 -0.69 6.47
N GLY A 99 -8.69 -0.60 6.07
CA GLY A 99 -9.15 -0.76 4.69
C GLY A 99 -9.02 0.51 3.84
N TYR A 100 -9.05 1.66 4.49
CA TYR A 100 -9.04 2.98 3.88
C TYR A 100 -8.44 4.01 4.84
N GLY A 101 -8.08 5.17 4.31
CA GLY A 101 -7.65 6.33 5.09
C GLY A 101 -8.04 7.64 4.42
N VAL A 102 -8.24 8.69 5.22
CA VAL A 102 -8.45 10.06 4.75
C VAL A 102 -7.19 10.85 5.02
N PHE A 103 -6.53 11.30 3.95
CA PHE A 103 -5.25 11.98 3.98
C PHE A 103 -5.41 13.45 3.59
N LYS A 104 -4.41 14.26 3.90
CA LYS A 104 -4.38 15.68 3.54
C LYS A 104 -3.02 16.06 2.96
N LYS A 105 -3.02 16.67 1.78
CA LYS A 105 -1.82 17.25 1.16
C LYS A 105 -2.15 18.63 0.59
N ASN A 106 -1.29 19.62 0.84
CA ASN A 106 -1.44 20.99 0.34
C ASN A 106 -2.84 21.58 0.60
N GLY A 107 -3.39 21.34 1.80
CA GLY A 107 -4.72 21.83 2.19
C GLY A 107 -5.91 20.99 1.71
N ILE A 108 -5.73 20.10 0.74
CA ILE A 108 -6.78 19.27 0.14
C ILE A 108 -6.87 17.92 0.84
N LYS A 109 -8.09 17.51 1.23
CA LYS A 109 -8.37 16.17 1.77
C LYS A 109 -8.72 15.21 0.65
N PHE A 110 -8.25 13.97 0.74
CA PHE A 110 -8.59 12.89 -0.20
C PHE A 110 -8.63 11.55 0.54
N ALA A 111 -9.43 10.61 0.03
CA ALA A 111 -9.50 9.26 0.57
C ALA A 111 -8.74 8.29 -0.32
N VAL A 112 -8.08 7.31 0.29
CA VAL A 112 -7.54 6.13 -0.40
C VAL A 112 -8.21 4.90 0.18
N ILE A 113 -8.75 4.07 -0.70
CA ILE A 113 -9.45 2.83 -0.37
C ILE A 113 -8.68 1.70 -1.05
N ASN A 114 -8.41 0.63 -0.30
CA ASN A 114 -7.87 -0.60 -0.86
C ASN A 114 -8.97 -1.68 -0.85
N LEU A 115 -9.18 -2.39 -1.95
CA LEU A 115 -10.19 -3.45 -2.09
C LEU A 115 -9.61 -4.62 -2.88
N MET A 116 -10.09 -5.81 -2.60
CA MET A 116 -9.66 -7.03 -3.29
C MET A 116 -10.84 -7.70 -4.00
N GLY A 117 -10.61 -8.11 -5.25
CA GLY A 117 -11.58 -8.88 -6.03
C GLY A 117 -11.85 -10.26 -5.41
N ARG A 118 -12.89 -10.95 -5.90
CA ARG A 118 -13.26 -12.31 -5.44
C ARG A 118 -13.16 -13.38 -6.53
N VAL A 119 -13.15 -12.98 -7.80
CA VAL A 119 -13.05 -13.94 -8.91
C VAL A 119 -11.63 -14.51 -8.93
N PHE A 120 -11.51 -15.84 -8.78
CA PHE A 120 -10.23 -16.57 -8.70
C PHE A 120 -9.33 -16.17 -7.53
N MET A 121 -9.91 -15.76 -6.39
CA MET A 121 -9.17 -15.41 -5.17
C MET A 121 -9.54 -16.36 -4.03
N ASP A 122 -8.54 -16.98 -3.40
CA ASP A 122 -8.70 -18.00 -2.33
C ASP A 122 -8.93 -17.39 -0.93
N TYR A 123 -9.77 -16.36 -0.83
CA TYR A 123 -10.05 -15.68 0.43
C TYR A 123 -11.55 -15.56 0.67
N ASN A 124 -11.98 -15.87 1.90
CA ASN A 124 -13.34 -15.60 2.40
C ASN A 124 -13.52 -14.09 2.63
N LEU A 125 -13.57 -13.33 1.54
CA LEU A 125 -13.75 -11.89 1.56
C LEU A 125 -15.22 -11.52 1.47
N GLU A 126 -15.56 -10.42 2.14
CA GLU A 126 -16.84 -9.75 1.97
C GLU A 126 -16.99 -9.22 0.53
N ASN A 127 -18.24 -8.97 0.13
CA ASN A 127 -18.53 -8.43 -1.19
C ASN A 127 -17.94 -7.01 -1.34
N PRO A 128 -16.94 -6.78 -2.23
CA PRO A 128 -16.26 -5.50 -2.33
C PRO A 128 -17.20 -4.34 -2.75
N PHE A 129 -18.34 -4.64 -3.37
CA PHE A 129 -19.35 -3.65 -3.75
C PHE A 129 -20.20 -3.14 -2.58
N LYS A 130 -20.09 -3.72 -1.38
CA LYS A 130 -20.94 -3.41 -0.21
C LYS A 130 -20.15 -2.91 1.02
N VAL A 131 -18.86 -2.60 0.87
CA VAL A 131 -17.95 -2.35 2.00
C VAL A 131 -18.14 -0.96 2.63
N PHE A 132 -18.66 0.00 1.87
CA PHE A 132 -18.89 1.38 2.28
C PHE A 132 -20.33 1.79 1.97
#